data_AF-A0A5C4XC36-F1
#
_entry.id   AF-A0A5C4XC36-F1
#
_cell.length_a   1.000
_cell.length_b   1.000
_cell.length_c   1.000
_cell.angle_alpha   90.00
_cell.angle_beta   90.00
_cell.angle_gamma   90.00
#
_symmetry.space_group_name_H-M   'P 1'
#
loop_
_entity.id
_entity.type
_entity.pdbx_description
1 polymer ?
#
loop_
_entity_poly.entity_id
_entity_poly.type
_entity_poly.pdbx_seq_one_letter_code
_entity_poly.pdbx_strand_id
1 'polypeptide(L)'
;MGEIISIRVDEELTAFVKKQVDDGRYASESEVIEEALRLLKESEEDEIEAIRAAIDEGEASGEPQPFDFDAFIERKRAQRAQR
;
A
#
# COMPACT_ATOMS: atom_id res chain seq x y z
N MET A 1 -11.14 -19.96 13.63
CA MET A 1 -9.91 -19.34 14.14
C MET A 1 -8.75 -19.98 13.40
N GLY A 2 -7.89 -19.18 12.78
CA GLY A 2 -6.60 -19.69 12.29
C GLY A 2 -5.70 -20.00 13.48
N GLU A 3 -4.83 -20.98 13.35
CA GLU A 3 -3.93 -21.42 14.43
C GLU A 3 -2.49 -21.03 14.07
N ILE A 4 -1.96 -20.01 14.74
CA ILE A 4 -0.53 -19.67 14.66
C ILE A 4 0.12 -20.22 15.93
N ILE A 5 0.89 -21.30 15.79
CA ILE A 5 1.37 -22.09 16.94
C ILE A 5 2.69 -21.52 17.50
N SER A 6 3.57 -20.97 16.66
CA SER A 6 4.81 -20.33 17.09
C SER A 6 5.48 -19.59 15.91
N ILE A 7 5.90 -18.35 16.13
CA ILE A 7 6.76 -17.59 15.20
C ILE A 7 8.05 -17.23 15.93
N ARG A 8 9.18 -17.20 15.19
CA ARG A 8 10.43 -16.62 15.70
C ARG A 8 10.67 -15.30 15.00
N VAL A 9 10.87 -14.26 15.79
CA VAL A 9 11.23 -12.92 15.35
C VAL A 9 12.55 -12.54 16.00
N ASP A 10 13.18 -11.48 15.49
CA ASP A 10 14.40 -10.95 16.09
C ASP A 10 14.14 -10.27 17.46
N GLU A 11 15.22 -9.90 18.14
CA GLU A 11 15.18 -9.27 19.46
C GLU A 11 14.53 -7.89 19.45
N GLU A 12 14.65 -7.15 18.34
CA GLU A 12 14.09 -5.81 18.20
C GLU A 12 12.57 -5.85 18.14
N LEU A 13 12.02 -6.74 17.31
CA LEU A 13 10.58 -6.99 17.21
C LEU A 13 10.01 -7.54 18.52
N THR A 14 10.74 -8.41 19.19
CA THR A 14 10.35 -8.93 20.52
C THR A 14 10.23 -7.79 21.54
N ALA A 15 11.23 -6.91 21.60
CA ALA A 15 11.21 -5.76 22.50
C ALA A 15 10.08 -4.77 22.15
N PHE A 16 9.80 -4.57 20.87
CA PHE A 16 8.68 -3.76 20.40
C PHE A 16 7.34 -4.32 20.87
N VAL A 17 7.05 -5.60 20.59
CA VAL A 17 5.78 -6.25 20.98
C VAL A 17 5.59 -6.18 22.49
N LYS A 18 6.63 -6.49 23.26
CA LYS A 18 6.58 -6.42 24.72
C LYS A 18 6.23 -5.02 25.22
N LYS A 19 6.87 -3.99 24.67
CA LYS A 19 6.59 -2.59 25.03
C LYS A 19 5.12 -2.22 24.77
N GLN A 20 4.54 -2.70 23.68
CA GLN A 20 3.14 -2.41 23.34
C GLN A 20 2.15 -3.00 24.36
N VAL A 21 2.46 -4.18 24.88
CA VAL A 21 1.68 -4.82 25.95
C VAL A 21 1.93 -4.14 27.30
N ASP A 22 3.19 -3.83 27.64
CA ASP A 22 3.57 -3.17 28.90
C ASP A 22 2.98 -1.75 29.01
N ASP A 23 2.87 -1.03 27.88
CA ASP A 23 2.21 0.28 27.77
C ASP A 23 0.67 0.18 27.88
N GLY A 24 0.11 -1.02 27.95
CA GLY A 24 -1.33 -1.28 28.04
C GLY A 24 -2.11 -1.00 26.77
N ARG A 25 -1.42 -0.82 25.62
CA ARG A 25 -2.07 -0.59 24.32
C ARG A 25 -2.73 -1.85 23.76
N TYR A 26 -2.22 -3.02 24.14
CA TYR A 26 -2.76 -4.32 23.75
C TYR A 26 -2.77 -5.27 24.96
N ALA A 27 -3.73 -6.18 25.01
CA ALA A 27 -3.90 -7.13 26.11
C ALA A 27 -2.96 -8.34 26.02
N SER A 28 -2.40 -8.62 24.85
CA SER A 28 -1.45 -9.73 24.64
C SER A 28 -0.53 -9.51 23.45
N GLU A 29 0.58 -10.25 23.42
CA GLU A 29 1.51 -10.27 22.28
C GLU A 29 0.83 -10.75 20.99
N SER A 30 -0.08 -11.73 21.11
CA SER A 30 -0.87 -12.25 19.99
C SER A 30 -1.75 -11.17 19.36
N GLU A 31 -2.37 -10.31 20.18
CA GLU A 31 -3.18 -9.21 19.70
C GLU A 31 -2.36 -8.19 18.91
N VAL A 32 -1.14 -7.86 19.39
CA VAL A 32 -0.21 -6.98 18.65
C VAL A 32 0.10 -7.56 17.27
N ILE A 33 0.39 -8.86 17.20
CA ILE A 33 0.74 -9.56 15.96
C ILE A 33 -0.46 -9.62 15.01
N GLU A 34 -1.65 -9.92 15.51
CA GLU A 34 -2.88 -9.95 14.71
C GLU A 34 -3.19 -8.60 14.09
N GLU A 35 -3.10 -7.52 14.86
CA GLU A 35 -3.31 -6.16 14.35
C GLU A 35 -2.22 -5.76 13.35
N ALA A 36 -0.95 -6.09 13.61
CA ALA A 36 0.14 -5.83 12.67
C ALA A 36 -0.07 -6.55 11.32
N LEU A 37 -0.50 -7.81 11.36
CA LEU A 37 -0.80 -8.59 10.15
C LEU A 37 -2.03 -8.05 9.42
N ARG A 38 -3.04 -7.56 10.15
CA ARG A 38 -4.21 -6.93 9.55
C ARG A 38 -3.82 -5.65 8.80
N LEU A 39 -3.05 -4.78 9.44
CA LEU A 39 -2.56 -3.56 8.81
C LEU A 39 -1.71 -3.85 7.57
N LEU A 40 -0.84 -4.86 7.63
CA LEU A 40 -0.07 -5.29 6.47
C LEU A 40 -0.99 -5.74 5.33
N LYS A 41 -1.96 -6.61 5.63
CA LYS A 41 -2.94 -7.10 4.65
C LYS A 41 -3.71 -5.95 4.00
N GLU A 42 -4.22 -5.02 4.79
CA GLU A 42 -4.95 -3.84 4.30
C GLU A 42 -4.07 -3.00 3.37
N SER A 43 -2.82 -2.73 3.77
CA SER A 43 -1.90 -1.94 2.95
C SER A 43 -1.53 -2.62 1.62
N GLU A 44 -1.31 -3.94 1.63
CA GLU A 44 -0.98 -4.69 0.40
C GLU A 44 -2.20 -4.82 -0.52
N GLU A 45 -3.40 -5.03 0.05
CA GLU A 45 -4.63 -5.11 -0.73
C GLU A 45 -4.97 -3.77 -1.37
N ASP A 46 -4.91 -2.67 -0.63
CA ASP A 46 -5.26 -1.33 -1.12
C ASP A 46 -4.32 -0.86 -2.26
N GLU A 47 -3.01 -1.07 -2.13
CA GLU A 47 -2.04 -0.66 -3.17
C GLU A 47 -2.24 -1.46 -4.47
N ILE A 48 -2.42 -2.77 -4.35
CA ILE A 48 -2.65 -3.64 -5.51
C ILE A 48 -3.99 -3.32 -6.16
N GLU A 49 -5.03 -3.07 -5.37
CA GLU A 49 -6.37 -2.75 -5.88
C GLU A 49 -6.39 -1.39 -6.59
N ALA A 50 -5.66 -0.39 -6.06
CA ALA A 50 -5.48 0.89 -6.74
C ALA A 50 -4.78 0.75 -8.10
N ILE A 51 -3.74 -0.10 -8.18
CA ILE A 51 -3.05 -0.37 -9.45
C ILE A 51 -3.99 -1.07 -10.44
N ARG A 52 -4.74 -2.08 -9.99
CA ARG A 52 -5.71 -2.78 -10.84
C ARG A 52 -6.78 -1.84 -11.37
N ALA A 53 -7.34 -0.99 -10.52
CA ALA A 53 -8.33 0.00 -10.92
C ALA A 53 -7.78 0.99 -11.97
N ALA A 54 -6.53 1.44 -11.83
CA ALA A 54 -5.89 2.32 -12.80
C ALA A 54 -5.64 1.63 -14.15
N ILE A 55 -5.33 0.32 -14.16
CA ILE A 55 -5.22 -0.47 -15.38
C ILE A 55 -6.59 -0.60 -16.05
N ASP A 56 -7.63 -0.97 -15.29
CA ASP A 56 -9.00 -1.10 -15.79
C ASP A 56 -9.51 0.23 -16.39
N GLU A 57 -9.23 1.36 -15.72
CA GLU A 57 -9.52 2.70 -16.24
C GLU A 57 -8.79 2.96 -17.57
N GLY A 58 -7.51 2.60 -17.65
CA GLY A 58 -6.71 2.71 -18.86
C GLY A 58 -7.24 1.87 -20.02
N GLU A 59 -7.62 0.62 -19.77
CA GLU A 59 -8.21 -0.28 -20.76
C GLU A 59 -9.59 0.21 -21.22
N ALA A 60 -10.39 0.76 -20.31
CA ALA A 60 -11.69 1.36 -20.62
C ALA A 60 -11.59 2.73 -21.31
N SER A 61 -10.40 3.36 -21.34
CA SER A 61 -10.21 4.71 -21.88
C SER A 61 -10.28 4.80 -23.42
N GLY A 62 -10.36 3.64 -24.10
CA GLY A 62 -10.51 3.52 -25.54
C GLY A 62 -9.24 3.03 -26.24
N GLU A 63 -9.26 3.03 -27.57
CA GLU A 63 -8.17 2.45 -28.37
C GLU A 63 -6.86 3.25 -28.24
N PRO A 64 -5.73 2.60 -27.94
CA PRO A 64 -4.45 3.27 -27.83
C PRO A 64 -4.07 3.93 -29.16
N GLN A 65 -3.60 5.17 -29.07
CA GLN A 65 -3.18 5.97 -30.22
C GLN A 65 -1.65 6.13 -30.22
N PRO A 66 -1.02 6.30 -31.40
CA PRO A 66 0.40 6.68 -31.48
C PRO A 66 0.69 7.94 -30.65
N PHE A 67 1.79 7.92 -29.90
CA PHE A 67 2.15 9.00 -28.98
C PHE A 67 3.41 9.73 -29.44
N ASP A 68 3.27 11.03 -29.74
CA ASP A 68 4.37 11.94 -30.05
C ASP A 68 4.76 12.75 -28.80
N PHE A 69 5.95 12.46 -28.27
CA PHE A 69 6.47 13.10 -27.07
C PHE A 69 6.77 14.60 -27.27
N ASP A 70 7.34 14.97 -28.41
CA ASP A 70 7.76 16.35 -28.67
C ASP A 70 6.53 17.25 -28.81
N ALA A 71 5.55 16.83 -29.62
CA ALA A 71 4.28 17.54 -29.78
C ALA A 71 3.50 17.65 -28.46
N PHE A 72 3.55 16.61 -27.60
CA PHE A 72 2.91 16.64 -26.29
C PHE A 72 3.52 17.72 -25.37
N ILE A 73 4.86 17.78 -25.29
CA ILE A 73 5.56 18.74 -24.43
C ILE A 73 5.36 20.18 -24.93
N GLU A 74 5.45 20.42 -26.23
CA GLU A 74 5.17 21.73 -26.83
C GLU A 74 3.76 22.21 -26.47
N ARG A 75 2.76 21.35 -26.64
CA ARG A 75 1.37 21.66 -26.26
C ARG A 75 1.22 21.99 -24.77
N LYS A 76 1.85 21.22 -23.88
CA LYS A 76 1.79 21.46 -22.43
C LYS A 76 2.47 22.77 -22.02
N ARG A 77 3.61 23.12 -22.64
CA ARG A 77 4.30 24.39 -22.41
C ARG A 77 3.46 25.58 -22.88
N ALA A 78 2.88 25.49 -24.08
CA ALA A 78 1.99 26.51 -24.61
C ALA A 78 0.76 26.74 -23.72
N GLN A 79 0.15 25.67 -23.18
CA GLN A 79 -0.98 25.76 -22.26
C GLN A 79 -0.62 26.44 -20.92
N ARG A 80 0.60 26.24 -20.41
CA ARG A 80 1.08 26.91 -19.20
C ARG A 80 1.36 28.40 -19.41
N ALA A 81 1.82 28.79 -20.59
CA ALA A 81 2.07 30.20 -20.91
C ALA A 81 0.78 31.03 -21.10
N GLN A 82 -0.37 30.36 -21.25
CA GLN A 82 -1.69 30.99 -21.38
C GLN A 82 -2.45 31.09 -20.04
N ARG A 83 -1.87 30.59 -18.94
CA ARG A 83 -2.39 30.69 -17.58
C ARG A 83 -1.70 31.82 -16.84
#